data_AF-A0A2T5JCN0-F1
#
_entry.id   AF-A0A2T5JCN0-F1
#
_cell.length_a   1.000
_cell.length_b   1.000
_cell.length_c   1.000
_cell.angle_alpha   90.00
_cell.angle_beta   90.00
_cell.angle_gamma   90.00
#
_symmetry.space_group_name_H-M   'P 1'
#
loop_
_entity.id
_entity.type
_entity.pdbx_description
1 polymer ?
#
loop_
_entity_poly.entity_id
_entity_poly.type
_entity_poly.pdbx_seq_one_letter_code
_entity_poly.pdbx_strand_id
1 'polypeptide(L)'
;MEQHLHSCRPLLRTKKFSTQHIEIFEHILSGKTNKSINAHYGYSERSHSVADHARKVMYKLLVQEGLSKRDHVAQVTYPRKYCFWWKKVLEKHKPCLLGMAIKPEYYADRQL
;
A
#
# COMPACT_ATOMS: atom_id res chain seq x y z
N MET A 1 -26.31 -18.89 14.61
CA MET A 1 -26.25 -18.04 13.40
C MET A 1 -24.97 -17.22 13.48
N GLU A 2 -23.87 -17.74 12.96
CA GLU A 2 -22.63 -16.96 12.82
C GLU A 2 -22.71 -16.22 11.48
N GLN A 3 -23.12 -14.96 11.53
CA GLN A 3 -23.00 -14.05 10.38
C GLN A 3 -21.54 -13.67 10.24
N HIS A 4 -20.82 -14.38 9.38
CA HIS A 4 -19.43 -14.11 9.06
C HIS A 4 -19.35 -12.79 8.28
N LEU A 5 -18.82 -11.74 8.93
CA LEU A 5 -18.52 -10.43 8.37
C LEU A 5 -17.50 -10.54 7.22
N HIS A 6 -17.97 -10.83 6.02
CA HIS A 6 -17.17 -10.79 4.78
C HIS A 6 -17.16 -9.41 4.10
N SER A 7 -17.59 -8.35 4.79
CA SER A 7 -17.74 -6.99 4.22
C SER A 7 -16.43 -6.19 4.08
N CYS A 8 -15.29 -6.71 4.52
CA CYS A 8 -14.02 -5.96 4.52
C CYS A 8 -12.90 -6.57 3.66
N ARG A 9 -13.20 -7.42 2.66
CA ARG A 9 -12.20 -7.76 1.64
C ARG A 9 -12.32 -6.76 0.49
N PRO A 10 -11.35 -5.85 0.29
CA PRO A 10 -11.31 -5.05 -0.92
C PRO A 10 -11.28 -6.01 -2.12
N LEU A 11 -12.25 -5.87 -3.02
CA LEU A 11 -12.29 -6.54 -4.31
C LEU A 11 -11.18 -5.99 -5.22
N LEU A 12 -9.92 -6.17 -4.84
CA LEU A 12 -8.78 -5.91 -5.71
C LEU A 12 -8.59 -7.11 -6.66
N ARG A 13 -9.64 -7.41 -7.44
CA ARG A 13 -9.57 -8.35 -8.58
C ARG A 13 -8.79 -7.77 -9.76
N THR A 14 -8.32 -6.52 -9.67
CA THR A 14 -7.50 -5.92 -10.71
C THR A 14 -6.10 -5.57 -10.19
N LYS A 15 -5.07 -5.84 -11.01
CA LYS A 15 -3.65 -5.54 -10.74
C LYS A 15 -3.33 -4.03 -10.60
N LYS A 16 -4.33 -3.16 -10.57
CA LYS A 16 -4.17 -1.71 -10.68
C LYS A 16 -3.76 -1.06 -9.35
N PHE A 17 -3.09 0.08 -9.45
CA PHE A 17 -2.65 0.87 -8.31
C PHE A 17 -3.83 1.65 -7.75
N SER A 18 -4.07 1.55 -6.44
CA SER A 18 -5.22 2.15 -5.75
C SER A 18 -4.78 3.01 -4.57
N THR A 19 -5.65 3.90 -4.09
CA THR A 19 -5.35 4.79 -2.94
C THR A 19 -5.03 3.99 -1.68
N GLN A 20 -5.67 2.83 -1.52
CA GLN A 20 -5.38 1.88 -0.43
C GLN A 20 -3.90 1.45 -0.37
N HIS A 21 -3.21 1.35 -1.51
CA HIS A 21 -1.78 1.04 -1.50
C HIS A 21 -0.99 2.14 -0.78
N ILE A 22 -1.36 3.40 -1.03
CA ILE A 22 -0.74 4.59 -0.44
C ILE A 22 -1.02 4.62 1.06
N GLU A 23 -2.28 4.42 1.47
CA GLU A 23 -2.70 4.39 2.89
C GLU A 23 -1.96 3.30 3.69
N ILE A 24 -1.85 2.08 3.12
CA ILE A 24 -1.08 0.99 3.74
C ILE A 24 0.37 1.42 3.94
N PHE A 25 0.97 2.08 2.96
CA PHE A 25 2.35 2.54 3.07
C PHE A 25 2.50 3.65 4.13
N GLU A 26 1.55 4.58 4.22
CA GLU A 26 1.52 5.61 5.28
C GLU A 26 1.44 5.00 6.68
N HIS A 27 0.65 3.93 6.85
CA HIS A 27 0.60 3.17 8.11
C HIS A 27 1.93 2.49 8.46
N ILE A 28 2.67 1.99 7.48
CA ILE A 28 4.02 1.46 7.72
C ILE A 28 4.94 2.60 8.20
N LEU A 29 4.90 3.75 7.54
CA LEU A 29 5.74 4.91 7.85
C LEU A 29 5.37 5.57 9.19
N SER A 30 4.13 5.42 9.65
CA SER A 30 3.70 5.86 11.00
C SER A 30 4.08 4.88 12.12
N GLY A 31 4.68 3.73 11.78
CA GLY A 31 5.18 2.77 12.76
C GLY A 31 4.23 1.62 13.09
N LYS A 32 3.01 1.56 12.54
CA LYS A 32 2.08 0.43 12.77
C LYS A 32 2.68 -0.87 12.26
N THR A 33 2.58 -1.98 13.00
CA THR A 33 3.13 -3.28 12.59
C THR A 33 2.33 -3.91 11.45
N ASN A 34 2.95 -4.82 10.67
CA ASN A 34 2.23 -5.51 9.59
C ASN A 34 1.02 -6.30 10.12
N LYS A 35 1.12 -6.88 11.34
CA LYS A 35 0.01 -7.56 12.01
C LYS A 35 -1.17 -6.60 12.26
N SER A 36 -0.90 -5.42 12.80
CA SER A 36 -1.93 -4.40 13.05
C SER A 36 -2.59 -3.92 11.75
N ILE A 37 -1.80 -3.71 10.70
CA ILE A 37 -2.31 -3.29 9.38
C ILE A 37 -3.12 -4.41 8.74
N ASN A 38 -2.66 -5.66 8.79
CA ASN A 38 -3.40 -6.82 8.27
C ASN A 38 -4.77 -6.93 8.95
N ALA A 39 -4.82 -6.83 10.29
CA ALA A 39 -6.08 -6.84 11.03
C ALA A 39 -7.02 -5.69 10.61
N HIS A 40 -6.49 -4.48 10.44
CA HIS A 40 -7.27 -3.31 10.03
C HIS A 40 -7.93 -3.48 8.65
N TYR A 41 -7.25 -4.14 7.71
CA TYR A 41 -7.75 -4.35 6.34
C TYR A 41 -8.36 -5.74 6.10
N GLY A 42 -8.62 -6.52 7.16
CA GLY A 42 -9.24 -7.84 7.04
C GLY A 42 -8.37 -8.92 6.36
N TYR A 43 -7.05 -8.73 6.34
CA TYR A 43 -6.09 -9.74 5.90
C TYR A 43 -5.77 -10.71 7.04
N SER A 44 -5.35 -11.93 6.69
CA SER A 44 -4.83 -12.87 7.69
C SER A 44 -3.56 -12.33 8.34
N GLU A 45 -3.31 -12.66 9.61
CA GLU A 45 -2.16 -12.11 10.35
C GLU A 45 -0.81 -12.39 9.66
N ARG A 46 -0.69 -13.57 9.04
CA ARG A 46 0.52 -14.02 8.31
C ARG A 46 0.55 -13.58 6.84
N SER A 47 -0.38 -12.74 6.41
CA SER A 47 -0.42 -12.28 5.02
C SER A 47 0.77 -11.38 4.67
N HIS A 48 1.33 -11.60 3.48
CA HIS A 48 2.33 -10.72 2.86
C HIS A 48 1.71 -9.51 2.15
N SER A 49 0.37 -9.39 2.11
CA SER A 49 -0.36 -8.32 1.40
C SER A 49 0.19 -6.93 1.74
N VAL A 50 0.40 -6.61 3.02
CA VAL A 50 0.93 -5.30 3.43
C VAL A 50 2.29 -4.99 2.79
N ALA A 51 3.20 -5.96 2.77
CA ALA A 51 4.51 -5.79 2.17
C ALA A 51 4.43 -5.67 0.64
N ASP A 52 3.54 -6.44 0.00
CA ASP A 52 3.31 -6.37 -1.45
C ASP A 52 2.70 -5.03 -1.87
N HIS A 53 1.71 -4.53 -1.12
CA HIS A 53 1.07 -3.25 -1.37
C HIS A 53 2.08 -2.11 -1.21
N ALA A 54 2.86 -2.12 -0.12
CA ALA A 54 3.91 -1.13 0.12
C ALA A 54 4.96 -1.14 -1.00
N ARG A 55 5.42 -2.31 -1.45
CA ARG A 55 6.40 -2.44 -2.55
C ARG A 55 5.93 -1.77 -3.83
N LYS A 56 4.64 -1.86 -4.16
CA LYS A 56 4.08 -1.16 -5.34
C LYS A 56 4.20 0.36 -5.22
N VAL A 57 3.96 0.93 -4.04
CA VAL A 57 4.13 2.38 -3.80
C VAL A 57 5.60 2.75 -3.92
N MET A 58 6.48 2.01 -3.23
CA MET A 58 7.92 2.26 -3.22
C MET A 58 8.53 2.25 -4.62
N TYR A 59 8.18 1.27 -5.47
CA TYR A 59 8.68 1.25 -6.84
C TYR A 59 8.19 2.42 -7.68
N LYS A 60 6.93 2.86 -7.51
CA LYS A 60 6.43 4.05 -8.21
C LYS A 60 7.16 5.31 -7.74
N LEU A 61 7.42 5.43 -6.45
CA LEU A 61 8.19 6.54 -5.89
C LEU A 61 9.63 6.57 -6.41
N LEU A 62 10.29 5.41 -6.51
CA LEU A 62 11.64 5.34 -7.12
C LEU A 62 11.62 5.82 -8.57
N VAL A 63 10.61 5.42 -9.37
CA VAL A 63 10.45 5.89 -10.75
C VAL A 63 10.29 7.42 -10.80
N GLN A 64 9.48 7.99 -9.90
CA GLN A 64 9.28 9.45 -9.82
C GLN A 64 10.55 10.22 -9.40
N GLU A 65 11.42 9.59 -8.61
CA GLU A 65 12.73 10.16 -8.26
C GLU A 65 13.82 9.87 -9.32
N GLY A 66 13.51 9.14 -10.40
CA GLY A 66 14.51 8.71 -11.39
C GLY A 66 15.53 7.71 -10.84
N LEU A 67 15.20 7.00 -9.77
CA LEU A 67 16.09 6.09 -9.06
C LEU A 67 15.94 4.65 -9.53
N SER A 68 17.06 3.95 -9.64
CA SER A 68 17.06 2.55 -10.03
C SER A 68 16.60 1.66 -8.87
N LYS A 69 15.81 0.62 -9.20
CA LYS A 69 15.44 -0.42 -8.23
C LYS A 69 16.66 -1.13 -7.66
N ARG A 70 17.69 -1.37 -8.49
CA ARG A 70 18.89 -2.15 -8.12
C ARG A 70 19.67 -1.46 -7.00
N ASP A 71 19.80 -0.14 -7.07
CA ASP A 71 20.59 0.62 -6.10
C ASP A 71 19.81 0.89 -4.81
N HIS A 72 18.49 0.68 -4.83
CA HIS A 72 17.58 1.00 -3.73
C HIS A 72 16.88 -0.23 -3.11
N VAL A 73 17.44 -1.43 -3.31
CA VAL A 73 16.86 -2.68 -2.78
C VAL A 73 16.75 -2.63 -1.25
N ALA A 74 17.71 -2.04 -0.54
CA ALA A 74 17.70 -1.95 0.91
C ALA A 74 16.53 -1.09 1.43
N GLN A 75 16.26 0.03 0.76
CA GLN A 75 15.17 0.96 1.06
C GLN A 75 13.82 0.27 0.87
N VAL A 76 13.69 -0.53 -0.20
CA VAL A 76 12.47 -1.29 -0.51
C VAL A 76 12.27 -2.47 0.44
N THR A 77 13.36 -3.13 0.87
CA THR A 77 13.31 -4.31 1.73
C THR A 77 13.03 -3.92 3.18
N TYR A 78 13.60 -2.80 3.64
CA TYR A 78 13.52 -2.34 5.02
C TYR A 78 12.90 -0.93 5.14
N PRO A 79 11.65 -0.72 4.68
CA PRO A 79 11.07 0.63 4.60
C PRO A 79 11.03 1.38 5.94
N ARG A 80 10.91 0.64 7.05
CA ARG A 80 10.93 1.24 8.41
C ARG A 80 12.30 1.78 8.81
N LYS A 81 13.39 1.15 8.36
CA LYS A 81 14.76 1.63 8.60
C LYS A 81 15.01 2.94 7.85
N TYR A 82 14.37 3.11 6.69
CA TYR A 82 14.46 4.30 5.84
C TYR A 82 13.20 5.17 5.94
N CYS A 83 12.51 5.16 7.09
CA CYS A 83 11.18 5.77 7.21
C CYS A 83 11.19 7.28 6.93
N PHE A 84 12.20 8.02 7.40
CA PHE A 84 12.32 9.46 7.15
C PHE A 84 12.50 9.77 5.67
N TRP A 85 13.34 8.99 4.99
CA TRP A 85 13.57 9.13 3.56
C TRP A 85 12.28 8.84 2.78
N TRP A 86 11.60 7.73 3.09
CA TRP A 86 10.34 7.39 2.45
C TRP A 86 9.22 8.38 2.73
N LYS A 87 9.14 8.96 3.93
CA LYS A 87 8.19 10.03 4.24
C LYS A 87 8.41 11.24 3.35
N LYS A 88 9.65 11.71 3.22
CA LYS A 88 10.01 12.84 2.37
C LYS A 88 9.67 12.59 0.89
N VAL A 89 10.03 11.42 0.38
CA VAL A 89 9.76 11.04 -1.02
C VAL A 89 8.26 10.87 -1.26
N LEU A 90 7.53 10.27 -0.31
CA LEU A 90 6.09 10.14 -0.40
C LEU A 90 5.41 11.50 -0.39
N GLU A 91 5.74 12.38 0.55
CA GLU A 91 5.15 13.73 0.65
C GLU A 91 5.32 14.52 -0.64
N LYS A 92 6.52 14.48 -1.23
CA LYS A 92 6.84 15.13 -2.51
C LYS A 92 5.93 14.66 -3.66
N HIS A 93 5.67 13.35 -3.74
CA HIS A 93 5.01 12.73 -4.91
C HIS A 93 3.57 12.27 -4.66
N LYS A 94 3.06 12.40 -3.43
CA LYS A 94 1.73 11.95 -3.04
C LYS A 94 0.62 12.53 -3.93
N PRO A 95 0.62 13.83 -4.30
CA PRO A 95 -0.39 14.37 -5.22
C PRO A 95 -0.41 13.63 -6.57
N CYS A 96 0.76 13.35 -7.14
CA CYS A 96 0.89 12.60 -8.39
C CYS A 96 0.40 11.15 -8.23
N LEU A 97 0.81 10.47 -7.14
CA LEU A 97 0.36 9.11 -6.86
C LEU A 97 -1.16 9.03 -6.70
N LEU A 98 -1.78 9.99 -6.01
CA LEU A 98 -3.23 10.06 -5.85
C LEU A 98 -3.95 10.31 -7.18
N GLY A 99 -3.40 11.16 -8.05
CA GLY A 99 -3.93 11.39 -9.39
C GLY A 99 -3.92 10.14 -10.29
N MET A 100 -2.97 9.23 -10.08
CA MET A 100 -2.89 7.95 -10.81
C MET A 100 -3.68 6.81 -10.15
N ALA A 101 -4.00 6.94 -8.87
CA ALA A 101 -4.56 5.88 -8.06
C ALA A 101 -6.06 5.75 -8.28
N ILE A 102 -6.53 4.52 -8.47
CA ILE A 102 -7.96 4.24 -8.53
C ILE A 102 -8.51 4.17 -7.10
N LYS A 103 -9.57 4.91 -6.85
CA LYS A 103 -10.35 4.83 -5.61
C LYS A 103 -10.97 3.43 -5.47
N PRO A 104 -10.81 2.70 -4.35
CA PRO A 104 -11.39 1.37 -4.15
C PRO A 104 -12.90 1.30 -4.45
N GLU A 105 -13.63 2.38 -4.19
CA GLU A 105 -15.07 2.55 -4.44
C GLU A 105 -15.43 2.37 -5.92
N TYR A 106 -14.50 2.66 -6.85
CA TYR A 106 -14.70 2.40 -8.28
C TYR A 106 -15.01 0.92 -8.59
N TYR A 107 -14.57 0.00 -7.73
CA TYR A 107 -14.83 -1.44 -7.90
C TYR A 107 -16.07 -1.91 -7.12
N ALA A 108 -16.68 -1.08 -6.27
CA ALA A 108 -17.86 -1.44 -5.51
C ALA A 108 -19.09 -1.60 -6.42
N ASP A 109 -19.17 -0.84 -7.51
CA ASP A 109 -20.31 -0.79 -8.44
C ASP A 109 -20.39 -1.97 -9.44
N ARG A 110 -19.48 -2.94 -9.40
CA ARG A 110 -19.61 -4.19 -10.19
C ARG A 110 -20.28 -5.32 -9.41
N GLN A 111 -21.37 -5.00 -8.72
CA GLN A 111 -22.38 -5.97 -8.28
C GLN A 111 -23.60 -5.89 -9.21
N LEU A 112 -23.42 -6.28 -10.47
CA LEU A 112 -24.49 -6.74 -11.37
C LEU A 112 -23.96 -7.91 -12.20
#